data_AF-R0CVP9-F1
#
_entry.id   AF-R0CVP9-F1
#
_cell.length_a   1.000
_cell.length_b   1.000
_cell.length_c   1.000
_cell.angle_alpha   90.00
_cell.angle_beta   90.00
_cell.angle_gamma   90.00
#
_symmetry.space_group_name_H-M   'P 1'
#
loop_
_entity.id
_entity.type
_entity.pdbx_description
1 polymer ?
#
loop_
_entity_poly.entity_id
_entity_poly.type
_entity_poly.pdbx_seq_one_letter_code
_entity_poly.pdbx_strand_id
1 'polypeptide(L)' 'MALDMETEALLNLGDAEAGPWTAARAAALELSIPAEALPGVIDNIALLKSQTALFVAALGDRAGEPPETFQP' A
#
# COMPACT_ATOMS: atom_id res chain seq x y z
N MET A 1 6.48 -2.21 16.06
CA MET A 1 5.27 -2.97 15.70
C MET A 1 5.61 -3.56 14.37
N ALA A 2 5.61 -4.88 14.27
CA ALA A 2 5.76 -5.52 12.97
C ALA A 2 4.67 -4.96 12.05
N LEU A 3 5.00 -4.75 10.78
CA LEU A 3 4.00 -4.39 9.80
C LEU A 3 2.96 -5.51 9.75
N ASP A 4 1.70 -5.16 9.54
CA ASP A 4 0.71 -6.19 9.27
C ASP A 4 1.03 -6.86 7.91
N MET A 5 0.54 -8.08 7.75
CA MET A 5 0.84 -8.92 6.58
C MET A 5 0.44 -8.27 5.25
N GLU A 6 -0.62 -7.45 5.24
CA GLU A 6 -1.09 -6.78 4.03
C GLU A 6 -0.16 -5.62 3.64
N THR A 7 0.31 -4.86 4.62
CA THR A 7 1.31 -3.81 4.42
C THR A 7 2.64 -4.40 3.93
N GLU A 8 3.10 -5.53 4.50
CA GLU A 8 4.29 -6.22 4.02
C GLU A 8 4.12 -6.75 2.60
N ALA A 9 2.98 -7.35 2.28
CA ALA A 9 2.67 -7.85 0.95
C ALA A 9 2.68 -6.72 -0.09
N LEU A 10 2.09 -5.56 0.23
CA LEU A 10 2.10 -4.38 -0.64
C LEU A 10 3.52 -3.86 -0.91
N LEU A 11 4.35 -3.77 0.14
CA LEU A 11 5.72 -3.27 0.02
C LEU A 11 6.63 -4.19 -0.80
N ASN A 12 6.36 -5.50 -0.78
CA ASN A 12 7.12 -6.49 -1.51
C ASN A 12 6.74 -6.65 -2.99
N LEU A 13 5.69 -5.97 -3.47
CA LEU A 13 5.30 -6.05 -4.88
C LEU A 13 6.40 -5.52 -5.81
N GLY A 14 6.75 -6.27 -6.84
CA GLY A 14 7.51 -5.76 -7.97
C GLY A 14 6.67 -4.82 -8.84
N ASP A 15 7.31 -3.94 -9.60
CA ASP A 15 6.61 -2.96 -10.44
C ASP A 15 5.75 -3.64 -11.53
N ALA A 16 6.22 -4.77 -12.06
CA ALA A 16 5.45 -5.58 -13.02
C ALA A 16 4.27 -6.33 -12.36
N GLU A 17 4.25 -6.44 -11.03
CA GLU A 17 3.24 -7.17 -10.27
C GLU A 17 2.07 -6.28 -9.85
N ALA A 18 2.23 -4.95 -9.92
CA ALA A 18 1.20 -3.98 -9.52
C ALA A 18 -0.13 -4.17 -10.29
N GLY A 19 -0.06 -4.48 -11.58
CA GLY A 19 -1.23 -4.76 -12.42
C GLY A 19 -2.01 -6.00 -11.96
N PRO A 20 -1.39 -7.19 -11.99
CA PRO A 20 -2.01 -8.43 -11.49
C PRO A 20 -2.51 -8.33 -10.05
N TRP A 21 -1.74 -7.69 -9.17
CA TRP A 21 -2.14 -7.49 -7.77
C TRP A 21 -3.39 -6.61 -7.65
N THR A 22 -3.45 -5.50 -8.40
CA THR A 22 -4.61 -4.59 -8.39
C THR A 22 -5.88 -5.30 -8.82
N ALA A 23 -5.80 -6.13 -9.87
CA ALA A 23 -6.94 -6.92 -10.34
C ALA A 23 -7.39 -7.96 -9.30
N ALA A 24 -6.44 -8.68 -8.68
CA ALA A 24 -6.74 -9.66 -7.65
C ALA A 24 -7.37 -9.01 -6.40
N ARG A 25 -6.85 -7.85 -5.98
CA ARG A 25 -7.37 -7.11 -4.83
C ARG A 25 -8.78 -6.56 -5.09
N ALA A 26 -9.04 -6.04 -6.28
CA ALA A 26 -10.37 -5.60 -6.68
C ALA A 26 -11.37 -6.76 -6.68
N ALA A 27 -10.99 -7.91 -7.22
CA ALA A 27 -11.83 -9.12 -7.22
C ALA A 27 -12.14 -9.61 -5.80
N ALA A 28 -11.15 -9.64 -4.90
CA ALA A 28 -11.35 -10.03 -3.51
C ALA A 28 -12.29 -9.08 -2.73
N LEU A 29 -12.40 -7.82 -3.16
CA LEU A 29 -13.30 -6.81 -2.61
C LEU A 29 -14.64 -6.72 -3.36
N GLU A 30 -14.87 -7.60 -4.34
CA GLU A 30 -16.04 -7.57 -5.22
C GLU A 30 -16.23 -6.22 -5.95
N LEU A 31 -15.12 -5.54 -6.25
CA LEU A 31 -15.08 -4.26 -6.96
C LEU A 31 -14.81 -4.48 -8.44
N SER A 32 -15.57 -3.77 -9.28
CA SER A 32 -15.30 -3.65 -10.71
C SER A 32 -14.57 -2.34 -10.98
N ILE A 33 -13.38 -2.42 -11.58
CA ILE A 33 -12.62 -1.26 -12.03
C ILE A 33 -12.93 -1.02 -13.51
N PRO A 34 -13.44 0.16 -13.90
CA PRO A 34 -13.62 0.51 -15.30
C PRO A 34 -12.30 0.39 -16.08
N ALA A 35 -12.35 -0.11 -17.31
CA ALA A 35 -11.16 -0.37 -18.11
C ALA A 35 -10.34 0.92 -18.36
N GLU A 36 -11.02 2.05 -18.52
CA GLU A 36 -10.42 3.38 -18.68
C GLU A 36 -9.73 3.90 -17.42
N ALA A 37 -10.15 3.44 -16.23
CA ALA A 37 -9.58 3.86 -14.95
C ALA A 37 -8.43 2.95 -14.50
N LEU A 38 -8.39 1.69 -14.97
CA LEU A 38 -7.46 0.67 -14.52
C LEU A 38 -5.98 1.10 -14.55
N PRO A 39 -5.46 1.75 -15.63
CA PRO A 39 -4.08 2.22 -15.64
C PRO A 39 -3.79 3.20 -14.50
N GLY A 40 -4.69 4.17 -14.28
CA GLY A 40 -4.54 5.16 -13.21
C GLY A 40 -4.65 4.55 -11.81
N VAL A 41 -5.47 3.50 -11.62
CA VAL A 41 -5.50 2.77 -10.35
C VAL A 41 -4.16 2.08 -10.10
N ILE A 42 -3.59 1.42 -11.10
CA ILE A 42 -2.29 0.74 -10.98
C ILE A 42 -1.19 1.75 -10.62
N ASP A 43 -1.15 2.91 -11.30
CA ASP A 43 -0.19 3.98 -11.00
C ASP A 43 -0.34 4.51 -9.57
N ASN A 44 -1.57 4.70 -9.11
CA ASN A 44 -1.84 5.14 -7.74
C ASN A 44 -1.40 4.10 -6.69
N ILE A 45 -1.55 2.81 -6.97
CA ILE A 45 -1.04 1.74 -6.09
C ILE A 45 0.49 1.76 -6.04
N ALA A 46 1.16 1.95 -7.18
CA ALA A 46 2.62 2.09 -7.21
C ALA A 46 3.09 3.30 -6.40
N LEU A 47 2.42 4.45 -6.55
CA LEU A 47 2.69 5.65 -5.75
C LEU A 47 2.49 5.41 -4.25
N LEU A 48 1.37 4.78 -3.88
CA LEU A 48 1.06 4.45 -2.50
C LEU A 48 2.13 3.55 -1.89
N LYS A 49 2.57 2.51 -2.61
CA LYS A 49 3.69 1.65 -2.20
C LYS A 49 4.95 2.47 -1.91
N SER A 50 5.35 3.37 -2.82
CA SER A 50 6.53 4.21 -2.62
C SER A 50 6.40 5.13 -1.39
N GLN A 51 5.24 5.72 -1.17
CA GLN A 51 4.97 6.57 -0.01
C GLN A 51 5.00 5.78 1.30
N THR A 52 4.41 4.59 1.31
CA THR A 52 4.45 3.67 2.47
C THR A 52 5.89 3.27 2.76
N ALA A 53 6.69 2.93 1.74
CA ALA A 53 8.09 2.58 1.92
C ALA A 53 8.90 3.74 2.54
N LEU A 54 8.67 4.96 2.06
CA LEU A 54 9.30 6.16 2.63
C LEU A 54 8.90 6.37 4.09
N PHE A 55 7.62 6.22 4.41
CA PHE A 55 7.12 6.38 5.78
C PHE A 55 7.72 5.32 6.72
N VAL A 56 7.72 4.06 6.32
CA VAL A 56 8.33 2.96 7.09
C VAL A 56 9.81 3.20 7.32
N ALA A 57 10.54 3.64 6.29
CA ALA A 57 11.96 3.99 6.44
C ALA A 57 12.16 5.18 7.40
N ALA A 58 11.29 6.18 7.37
CA ALA A 58 11.36 7.36 8.23
C ALA A 58 11.03 7.06 9.70
N LEU A 59 10.25 6.01 9.99
CA LEU A 59 9.94 5.62 11.38
C LEU A 59 11.19 5.19 12.15
N GLY A 60 12.19 4.57 11.50
CA GLY A 60 13.46 4.17 12.11
C GLY A 60 13.26 3.43 13.45
N ASP A 61 13.96 3.88 14.49
CA ASP A 61 13.87 3.31 15.85
C ASP A 61 12.48 3.47 16.49
N ARG A 62 11.67 4.42 16.02
CA ARG A 62 10.31 4.65 16.51
C ARG A 62 9.28 3.70 15.88
N ALA A 63 9.72 2.77 15.01
CA ALA A 63 8.87 1.77 14.37
C ALA A 63 8.24 0.83 15.41
N GLY A 64 7.10 1.23 15.97
CA GLY A 64 6.39 0.48 16.99
C GLY A 64 5.94 1.21 18.21
N GLU A 65 6.33 2.46 18.33
CA GLU A 65 5.70 3.34 19.29
C GLU A 65 4.23 3.57 18.87
N PRO A 66 3.30 3.61 19.83
CA PRO A 66 1.93 3.99 19.53
C PRO A 66 1.91 5.42 18.96
N PRO A 67 0.96 5.74 18.06
CA PRO A 67 0.77 7.12 17.63
C PRO A 67 0.61 8.04 18.84
N GLU A 68 1.29 9.19 18.81
CA GLU A 68 1.11 10.18 19.85
C GLU A 68 -0.35 10.67 19.84
N THR A 69 -0.99 10.62 21.00
CA THR A 69 -2.34 11.17 21.15
C THR A 69 -2.23 12.68 21.11
N PHE A 70 -2.94 13.32 20.17
CA PHE A 70 -3.04 14.77 20.14
C PHE A 70 -3.63 15.30 21.46
N GLN A 71 -2.94 16.26 22.08
CA GLN A 71 -3.40 17.00 23.27
C GLN A 71 -3.59 18.47 22.86
N PRO A 72 -4.80 19.03 22.93
CA PRO A 72 -5.09 20.42 22.55
C PRO A 72 -4.52 21.45 23.53
#